data_AF-A0AAV9BCH1-F1
#
_entry.id   AF-A0AAV9BCH1-F1
#
_cell.length_a   1.000
_cell.length_b   1.000
_cell.length_c   1.000
_cell.angle_alpha   90.00
_cell.angle_beta   90.00
_cell.angle_gamma   90.00
#
_symmetry.space_group_name_H-M   'P 1'
#
loop_
_entity.id
_entity.type
_entity.pdbx_description
1 polymer ?
#
loop_
_entity_poly.entity_id
_entity_poly.type
_entity_poly.pdbx_seq_one_letter_code
_entity_poly.pdbx_strand_id
1 'polypeptide(L)'
;MGIVTCGSIPLETSYQRTPRCVYVSTELYEYRGWSGKPANSSHRRCSWGLRHLERHVADFYISDTQTGLRAIVKAGYGAKVAVFVKPTAVVDVTKENRTLSPRFLQWLSEHNLSSDDRIMRLKEGYIKEGDTVTVMGVLQRHENVLMIIPPPEPQSTGIQWTRCLLPTHIEGLILSCEEEEVDAIPV
;
A
#
# COMPACT_ATOMS: atom_id res chain seq x y z
N MET A 1 -3.59 -3.64 -17.96
CA MET A 1 -4.15 -4.25 -16.74
C MET A 1 -3.95 -5.75 -16.82
N GLY A 2 -3.73 -6.41 -15.70
CA GLY A 2 -3.61 -7.87 -15.68
C GLY A 2 -3.90 -8.43 -14.29
N ILE A 3 -4.22 -9.71 -14.25
CA ILE A 3 -4.55 -10.43 -13.03
C ILE A 3 -3.25 -10.79 -12.32
N VAL A 4 -3.23 -10.53 -11.01
CA VAL A 4 -2.12 -10.85 -10.12
C VAL A 4 -2.12 -12.32 -9.75
N THR A 5 -0.96 -12.95 -9.83
CA THR A 5 -0.69 -14.28 -9.27
C THR A 5 0.54 -14.20 -8.36
N CYS A 6 0.44 -14.74 -7.14
CA CYS A 6 1.56 -14.72 -6.20
C CYS A 6 2.81 -15.41 -6.77
N GLY A 7 3.98 -14.88 -6.44
CA GLY A 7 5.26 -15.54 -6.67
C GLY A 7 5.52 -16.65 -5.65
N SER A 8 6.79 -16.96 -5.43
CA SER A 8 7.21 -18.02 -4.50
C SER A 8 6.96 -17.69 -3.03
N ILE A 9 6.89 -16.42 -2.66
CA ILE A 9 6.72 -15.96 -1.28
C ILE A 9 5.50 -15.03 -1.21
N PRO A 10 4.30 -15.54 -0.89
CA PRO A 10 3.14 -14.70 -0.68
C PRO A 10 3.29 -13.89 0.62
N LEU A 11 2.78 -12.66 0.60
CA LEU A 11 2.68 -11.81 1.79
C LEU A 11 1.35 -12.02 2.51
N GLU A 12 1.32 -11.52 3.74
CA GLU A 12 0.15 -11.50 4.62
C GLU A 12 0.00 -10.10 5.22
N THR A 13 -1.24 -9.61 5.38
CA THR A 13 -1.47 -8.31 6.05
C THR A 13 -1.18 -8.40 7.55
N SER A 14 -0.64 -7.32 8.11
CA SER A 14 -0.09 -7.31 9.47
C SER A 14 -1.17 -7.54 10.55
N TYR A 15 -2.33 -6.90 10.40
CA TYR A 15 -3.43 -6.96 11.37
C TYR A 15 -4.53 -7.94 10.97
N GLN A 16 -5.16 -7.80 9.78
CA GLN A 16 -6.26 -8.68 9.36
C GLN A 16 -5.81 -10.12 9.04
N ARG A 17 -4.52 -10.35 8.77
CA ARG A 17 -3.96 -11.66 8.41
C ARG A 17 -4.55 -12.20 7.10
N THR A 18 -4.76 -11.31 6.12
CA THR A 18 -5.23 -11.66 4.78
C THR A 18 -4.07 -12.30 4.02
N PRO A 19 -4.17 -13.58 3.60
CA PRO A 19 -3.07 -14.29 2.97
C PRO A 19 -3.04 -14.03 1.46
N ARG A 20 -1.92 -14.44 0.83
CA ARG A 20 -1.71 -14.41 -0.62
C ARG A 20 -1.80 -13.01 -1.22
N CYS A 21 -1.13 -12.07 -0.54
CA CYS A 21 -0.94 -10.72 -1.04
C CYS A 21 0.42 -10.58 -1.74
N VAL A 22 0.49 -9.68 -2.71
CA VAL A 22 1.75 -9.30 -3.39
C VAL A 22 2.24 -7.93 -2.95
N TYR A 23 1.34 -7.12 -2.40
CA TYR A 23 1.62 -5.87 -1.73
C TYR A 23 0.80 -5.81 -0.46
N VAL A 24 1.39 -5.33 0.63
CA VAL A 24 0.70 -5.00 1.87
C VAL A 24 1.25 -3.70 2.44
N SER A 25 0.36 -2.90 3.00
CA SER A 25 0.69 -1.69 3.75
C SER A 25 -0.14 -1.61 5.01
N THR A 26 0.50 -1.31 6.12
CA THR A 26 -0.16 -1.09 7.40
C THR A 26 0.22 0.29 7.91
N GLU A 27 -0.79 1.13 8.17
CA GLU A 27 -0.61 2.52 8.57
C GLU A 27 -1.39 2.78 9.86
N LEU A 28 -0.67 3.11 10.94
CA LEU A 28 -1.30 3.56 12.19
C LEU A 28 -1.25 5.08 12.28
N TYR A 29 -2.43 5.68 12.37
CA TYR A 29 -2.60 7.11 12.61
C TYR A 29 -3.06 7.36 14.03
N GLU A 30 -2.52 8.41 14.65
CA GLU A 30 -2.99 8.93 15.93
C GLU A 30 -3.55 10.33 15.73
N TYR A 31 -4.63 10.65 16.42
CA TYR A 31 -5.17 12.00 16.44
C TYR A 31 -4.59 12.80 17.62
N ARG A 32 -4.03 13.97 17.33
CA ARG A 32 -3.51 14.89 18.36
C ARG A 32 -4.56 15.94 18.71
N GLY A 33 -5.13 15.84 19.91
CA GLY A 33 -5.95 16.92 20.49
C GLY A 33 -5.11 18.15 20.90
N TRP A 34 -5.76 19.18 21.46
CA TRP A 34 -5.12 20.45 21.81
C TRP A 34 -3.91 20.32 22.75
N SER A 35 -4.03 19.44 23.76
CA SER A 35 -2.99 19.10 24.73
C SER A 35 -2.35 17.71 24.49
N GLY A 36 -2.62 17.08 23.35
CA GLY A 36 -2.15 15.72 23.04
C GLY A 36 -0.65 15.66 22.71
N LYS A 37 -0.03 14.52 23.04
CA LYS A 37 1.33 14.19 22.60
C LYS A 37 1.37 14.02 21.07
N PRO A 38 2.39 14.53 20.37
CA PRO A 38 2.53 14.33 18.94
C PRO A 38 2.94 12.88 18.60
N ALA A 39 2.46 12.41 17.45
CA ALA A 39 2.81 11.10 16.89
C ALA A 39 4.21 11.10 16.25
N ASN A 40 4.61 12.24 15.66
CA ASN A 40 5.90 12.46 15.02
C ASN A 40 6.28 13.96 15.12
N SER A 41 7.48 14.32 14.66
CA SER A 41 8.00 15.70 14.77
C SER A 41 7.18 16.75 14.01
N SER A 42 6.51 16.36 12.92
CA SER A 42 5.70 17.25 12.08
C SER A 42 4.20 17.27 12.45
N HIS A 43 3.80 16.53 13.49
CA HIS A 43 2.39 16.36 13.84
C HIS A 43 1.80 17.65 14.47
N ARG A 44 0.93 18.35 13.74
CA ARG A 44 0.20 19.55 14.19
C ARG A 44 -0.90 19.23 15.20
N ARG A 45 -1.41 20.26 15.88
CA ARG A 45 -2.56 20.12 16.81
C ARG A 45 -3.86 19.97 16.01
N CYS A 46 -4.81 19.24 16.58
CA CYS A 46 -6.12 18.94 16.01
C CYS A 46 -6.07 18.26 14.64
N SER A 47 -5.03 17.46 14.39
CA SER A 47 -4.83 16.74 13.14
C SER A 47 -4.54 15.26 13.38
N TRP A 48 -4.54 14.48 12.30
CA TRP A 48 -4.04 13.11 12.29
C TRP A 48 -2.56 13.09 11.94
N GLY A 49 -1.80 12.24 12.61
CA GLY A 49 -0.38 12.04 12.35
C GLY A 49 -0.06 10.55 12.22
N LEU A 50 0.74 10.22 11.21
CA LEU A 50 1.24 8.87 11.00
C LEU A 50 2.24 8.52 12.11
N ARG A 51 1.95 7.44 12.85
CA ARG A 51 2.78 6.93 13.95
C ARG A 51 3.63 5.75 13.52
N HIS A 52 3.04 4.85 12.74
CA HIS A 52 3.69 3.64 12.26
C HIS A 52 3.32 3.43 10.79
N LEU A 53 4.31 3.06 9.99
CA LEU A 53 4.15 2.75 8.57
C LEU A 53 5.00 1.53 8.25
N GLU A 54 4.35 0.51 7.73
CA GLU A 54 4.97 -0.71 7.24
C GLU A 54 4.46 -0.96 5.82
N ARG A 55 5.37 -1.21 4.87
CA ARG A 55 5.02 -1.52 3.48
C ARG A 55 5.92 -2.63 2.97
N HIS A 56 5.31 -3.65 2.39
CA HIS A 56 6.01 -4.78 1.81
C HIS A 56 5.45 -5.08 0.43
N VAL A 57 6.35 -5.45 -0.49
CA VAL A 57 6.01 -5.88 -1.83
C VAL A 57 6.88 -7.07 -2.19
N ALA A 58 6.27 -8.07 -2.82
CA ALA A 58 6.93 -9.29 -3.26
C ALA A 58 7.04 -9.31 -4.79
N ASP A 59 7.89 -10.18 -5.30
CA ASP A 59 7.85 -10.54 -6.73
C ASP A 59 6.55 -11.30 -7.01
N PHE A 60 5.89 -10.96 -8.11
CA PHE A 60 4.64 -11.58 -8.50
C PHE A 60 4.54 -11.74 -10.01
N TYR A 61 3.57 -12.53 -10.47
CA TYR A 61 3.26 -12.63 -11.88
C TYR A 61 2.04 -11.79 -12.21
N ILE A 62 2.07 -11.17 -13.38
CA ILE A 62 0.91 -10.55 -13.99
C ILE A 62 0.58 -11.29 -15.27
N SER A 63 -0.70 -11.61 -15.46
CA SER A 63 -1.21 -12.22 -16.68
C SER A 63 -2.28 -11.34 -17.31
N ASP A 64 -2.16 -11.12 -18.61
CA ASP A 64 -3.22 -10.53 -19.42
C ASP A 64 -4.20 -11.62 -19.86
N THR A 65 -5.46 -11.49 -19.47
CA THR A 65 -6.51 -12.47 -19.80
C THR A 65 -6.86 -12.50 -21.28
N GLN A 66 -6.66 -11.40 -22.01
CA GLN A 66 -7.00 -11.33 -23.43
C GLN A 66 -5.93 -11.97 -24.31
N THR A 67 -4.66 -11.69 -24.02
CA THR A 67 -3.53 -12.16 -24.83
C THR A 67 -2.90 -13.45 -24.31
N GLY A 68 -3.19 -13.83 -23.06
CA GLY A 68 -2.53 -14.95 -22.38
C GLY A 68 -1.06 -14.69 -22.02
N LEU A 69 -0.57 -13.46 -22.24
CA LEU A 69 0.80 -13.09 -21.88
C LEU A 69 0.98 -13.10 -20.38
N ARG A 70 2.08 -13.70 -19.92
CA ARG A 70 2.48 -13.72 -18.52
C ARG A 70 3.87 -13.10 -18.37
N ALA A 71 3.98 -12.13 -17.48
CA ALA A 71 5.25 -11.52 -17.10
C ALA A 71 5.48 -11.62 -15.59
N ILE A 72 6.74 -11.76 -15.18
CA ILE A 72 7.13 -11.62 -13.77
C ILE A 72 7.45 -10.16 -13.48
N VAL A 73 6.89 -9.63 -12.41
CA VAL A 73 7.17 -8.28 -11.91
C VAL A 73 8.20 -8.39 -10.80
N LYS A 74 9.36 -7.76 -11.01
CA LYS A 74 10.48 -7.73 -10.07
C LYS A 74 10.35 -6.55 -9.13
N ALA A 75 9.35 -6.62 -8.26
CA ALA A 75 9.02 -5.58 -7.30
C ALA A 75 9.58 -5.84 -5.89
N GLY A 76 9.98 -7.07 -5.58
CA GLY A 76 10.58 -7.43 -4.29
C GLY A 76 12.08 -7.08 -4.20
N TYR A 77 12.69 -7.48 -3.08
CA TYR A 77 14.15 -7.47 -2.87
C TYR A 77 14.83 -6.11 -3.13
N GLY A 78 14.31 -5.05 -2.52
CA GLY A 78 14.95 -3.72 -2.54
C GLY A 78 14.69 -2.89 -3.80
N ALA A 79 13.85 -3.38 -4.72
CA ALA A 79 13.36 -2.56 -5.82
C ALA A 79 12.58 -1.34 -5.28
N LYS A 80 12.77 -0.19 -5.91
CA LYS A 80 11.94 0.99 -5.64
C LYS A 80 10.59 0.79 -6.30
N VAL A 81 9.52 0.99 -5.53
CA VAL A 81 8.14 0.80 -6.00
C VAL A 81 7.26 1.92 -5.48
N ALA A 82 6.61 2.63 -6.39
CA ALA A 82 5.55 3.57 -6.11
C ALA A 82 4.20 2.85 -6.21
N VAL A 83 3.54 2.68 -5.07
CA VAL A 83 2.26 1.97 -5.00
C VAL A 83 1.11 2.96 -4.76
N PHE A 84 0.11 2.89 -5.63
CA PHE A 84 -1.11 3.69 -5.62
C PHE A 84 -2.29 2.78 -5.25
N VAL A 85 -2.30 2.33 -4.00
CA VAL A 85 -3.37 1.54 -3.39
C VAL A 85 -3.89 2.33 -2.21
N LYS A 86 -5.20 2.55 -2.15
CA LYS A 86 -5.85 3.31 -1.07
C LYS A 86 -5.98 2.42 0.17
N PRO A 87 -5.35 2.77 1.31
CA PRO A 87 -5.52 1.99 2.53
C PRO A 87 -6.91 2.21 3.14
N THR A 88 -7.55 1.11 3.55
CA THR A 88 -8.88 1.09 4.16
C THR A 88 -8.76 1.01 5.68
N ALA A 89 -9.60 1.75 6.40
CA ALA A 89 -9.61 1.72 7.86
C ALA A 89 -10.17 0.38 8.36
N VAL A 90 -9.36 -0.35 9.12
CA VAL A 90 -9.72 -1.68 9.67
C VAL A 90 -9.98 -1.64 11.17
N VAL A 91 -9.44 -0.64 11.87
CA VAL A 91 -9.71 -0.36 13.29
C VAL A 91 -9.82 1.15 13.47
N ASP A 92 -10.88 1.58 14.15
CA ASP A 92 -11.05 2.96 14.61
C ASP A 92 -11.29 2.96 16.12
N VAL A 93 -10.43 3.67 16.85
CA VAL A 93 -10.46 3.81 18.30
C VAL A 93 -10.89 5.22 18.60
N THR A 94 -12.12 5.39 19.10
CA THR A 94 -12.67 6.68 19.47
C THR A 94 -12.74 6.84 20.99
N LYS A 95 -13.17 8.02 21.45
CA LYS A 95 -13.35 8.25 22.90
C LYS A 95 -14.53 7.48 23.48
N GLU A 96 -15.44 7.01 22.64
CA GLU A 96 -16.66 6.30 23.01
C GLU A 96 -16.43 4.78 23.01
N ASN A 97 -15.60 4.27 22.09
CA ASN A 97 -15.22 2.86 22.00
C ASN A 97 -13.81 2.62 22.53
N ARG A 98 -13.60 2.89 23.82
CA ARG A 98 -12.27 2.83 24.46
C ARG A 98 -11.75 1.42 24.70
N THR A 99 -12.62 0.42 24.69
CA THR A 99 -12.22 -0.98 24.89
C THR A 99 -11.55 -1.49 23.62
N LEU A 100 -10.22 -1.45 23.60
CA LEU A 100 -9.41 -2.01 22.53
C LEU A 100 -9.60 -3.52 22.45
N SER A 101 -9.69 -4.05 21.22
CA SER A 101 -9.74 -5.50 21.03
C SER A 101 -8.43 -6.13 21.51
N PRO A 102 -8.45 -7.34 22.11
CA PRO A 102 -7.23 -8.03 22.52
C PRO A 102 -6.24 -8.23 21.37
N ARG A 103 -6.75 -8.48 20.16
CA ARG A 103 -5.95 -8.60 18.93
C ARG A 103 -5.21 -7.30 18.60
N PHE A 104 -5.86 -6.15 18.78
CA PHE A 104 -5.24 -4.86 18.51
C PHE A 104 -4.20 -4.48 19.57
N LEU A 105 -4.47 -4.77 20.85
CA LEU A 105 -3.47 -4.61 21.92
C LEU A 105 -2.22 -5.47 21.69
N GLN A 106 -2.42 -6.73 21.27
CA GLN A 106 -1.32 -7.61 20.90
C GLN A 106 -0.54 -7.07 19.70
N TRP A 107 -1.23 -6.62 18.65
CA TRP A 107 -0.57 -6.05 17.49
C TRP A 107 0.25 -4.80 17.85
N LEU A 108 -0.28 -3.92 18.71
CA LEU A 108 0.45 -2.75 19.21
C LEU A 108 1.72 -3.15 19.98
N SER A 109 1.64 -4.18 20.84
CA SER A 109 2.80 -4.64 21.62
C SER A 109 3.87 -5.27 20.74
N GLU A 110 3.49 -6.06 19.73
CA GLU A 110 4.40 -6.64 18.73
C GLU A 110 5.21 -5.55 17.98
N HIS A 111 4.64 -4.36 17.81
CA HIS A 111 5.25 -3.23 17.11
C HIS A 111 5.86 -2.17 18.07
N ASN A 112 5.96 -2.47 19.37
CA ASN A 112 6.44 -1.54 20.41
C ASN A 112 5.68 -0.21 20.47
N LEU A 113 4.37 -0.25 20.22
CA LEU A 113 3.47 0.90 20.24
C LEU A 113 2.64 0.90 21.52
N SER A 114 2.52 2.07 22.14
CA SER A 114 1.73 2.26 23.35
C SER A 114 0.27 2.50 23.01
N SER A 115 -0.65 1.88 23.74
CA SER A 115 -2.08 2.16 23.68
C SER A 115 -2.53 3.30 24.61
N ASP A 116 -1.65 4.26 24.95
CA ASP A 116 -2.00 5.50 25.68
C ASP A 116 -3.36 6.01 25.17
N ASP A 117 -4.26 6.52 26.03
CA ASP A 117 -5.65 7.01 25.78
C ASP A 117 -5.83 7.95 24.55
N ARG A 118 -5.44 7.48 23.38
CA ARG A 118 -5.30 8.20 22.14
C ARG A 118 -6.33 7.64 21.19
N ILE A 119 -6.90 8.56 20.43
CA ILE A 119 -7.72 8.20 19.29
C ILE A 119 -6.77 7.69 18.21
N MET A 120 -7.01 6.46 17.76
CA MET A 120 -6.14 5.77 16.80
C MET A 120 -6.97 5.27 15.63
N ARG A 121 -6.35 5.21 14.46
CA ARG A 121 -6.94 4.60 13.28
C ARG A 121 -5.89 3.74 12.59
N LEU A 122 -6.12 2.44 12.56
CA LEU A 122 -5.31 1.50 11.79
C LEU A 122 -5.93 1.35 10.41
N LYS A 123 -5.11 1.53 9.38
CA LYS A 123 -5.48 1.27 7.99
C LYS A 123 -4.62 0.17 7.42
N GLU A 124 -5.22 -0.67 6.59
CA GLU A 124 -4.52 -1.65 5.79
C GLU A 124 -4.86 -1.44 4.31
N GLY A 125 -3.85 -1.54 3.47
CA GLY A 125 -3.98 -1.59 2.02
C GLY A 125 -3.25 -2.83 1.53
N TYR A 126 -3.79 -3.52 0.54
CA TYR A 126 -3.13 -4.70 -0.01
C TYR A 126 -3.54 -4.90 -1.47
N ILE A 127 -2.72 -5.68 -2.17
CA ILE A 127 -3.08 -6.26 -3.48
C ILE A 127 -3.03 -7.77 -3.27
N LYS A 128 -4.14 -8.43 -3.51
CA LYS A 128 -4.30 -9.87 -3.38
C LYS A 128 -4.15 -10.56 -4.73
N GLU A 129 -3.76 -11.82 -4.70
CA GLU A 129 -3.90 -12.69 -5.86
C GLU A 129 -5.35 -12.75 -6.37
N GLY A 130 -5.52 -12.62 -7.68
CA GLY A 130 -6.80 -12.46 -8.34
C GLY A 130 -7.16 -10.99 -8.63
N ASP A 131 -6.53 -10.02 -7.97
CA ASP A 131 -6.82 -8.61 -8.20
C ASP A 131 -6.29 -8.17 -9.57
N THR A 132 -6.99 -7.18 -10.16
CA THR A 132 -6.55 -6.57 -11.41
C THR A 132 -5.68 -5.35 -11.11
N VAL A 133 -4.47 -5.36 -11.64
CA VAL A 133 -3.52 -4.26 -11.42
C VAL A 133 -2.97 -3.72 -12.73
N THR A 134 -2.51 -2.47 -12.66
CA THR A 134 -1.67 -1.86 -13.69
C THR A 134 -0.26 -1.74 -13.15
N VAL A 135 0.69 -2.21 -13.95
CA VAL A 135 2.12 -2.18 -13.64
C VAL A 135 2.82 -1.38 -14.72
N MET A 136 3.59 -0.37 -14.33
CA MET A 136 4.48 0.35 -15.25
C MET A 136 5.93 0.14 -14.83
N GLY A 137 6.76 -0.20 -15.82
CA GLY A 137 8.17 -0.50 -15.65
C GLY A 137 8.83 -0.79 -17.00
N VAL A 138 10.08 -1.24 -16.96
CA VAL A 138 10.81 -1.63 -18.17
C VAL A 138 10.54 -3.10 -18.45
N LEU A 139 10.05 -3.39 -19.65
CA LEU A 139 9.88 -4.75 -20.12
C LEU A 139 11.22 -5.31 -20.58
N GLN A 140 11.66 -6.41 -19.99
CA GLN A 140 12.88 -7.12 -20.33
C GLN A 140 12.54 -8.59 -20.59
N ARG A 141 13.23 -9.22 -21.55
CA ARG A 141 13.14 -10.66 -21.77
C ARG A 141 14.44 -11.32 -21.32
N HIS A 142 14.34 -12.32 -20.45
CA HIS A 142 15.48 -13.10 -19.97
C HIS A 142 15.11 -14.59 -20.00
N GLU A 143 15.90 -15.42 -20.69
CA GLU A 143 15.68 -16.87 -20.78
C GLU A 143 14.23 -17.26 -21.16
N ASN A 144 13.64 -16.55 -22.12
CA ASN A 144 12.23 -16.70 -22.56
C ASN A 144 11.14 -16.31 -21.54
N VAL A 145 11.52 -15.76 -20.38
CA VAL A 145 10.58 -15.17 -19.43
C VAL A 145 10.49 -13.67 -19.68
N LEU A 146 9.27 -13.15 -19.81
CA LEU A 146 9.02 -11.71 -19.82
C LEU A 146 9.06 -11.19 -18.39
N MET A 147 9.83 -10.13 -18.16
CA MET A 147 10.02 -9.51 -16.86
C MET A 147 9.70 -8.02 -16.94
N ILE A 148 9.06 -7.50 -15.91
CA ILE A 148 8.88 -6.06 -15.71
C ILE A 148 9.77 -5.68 -14.52
N ILE A 149 10.79 -4.88 -14.80
CA ILE A 149 11.82 -4.47 -13.84
C ILE A 149 11.74 -2.95 -13.60
N PRO A 150 12.19 -2.46 -12.42
CA PRO A 150 12.30 -1.03 -12.19
C PRO A 150 13.23 -0.40 -13.25
N PRO A 151 12.90 0.81 -13.76
CA PRO A 151 13.80 1.54 -14.65
C PRO A 151 15.14 1.84 -13.94
N PRO A 152 16.28 1.78 -14.66
CA PRO A 152 17.60 2.02 -14.07
C PRO A 152 17.79 3.48 -13.64
N GLU A 153 17.06 4.42 -14.26
CA GLU A 153 17.10 5.84 -13.95
C GLU A 153 15.67 6.35 -13.66
N PRO A 154 15.49 7.34 -12.75
CA PRO A 154 14.19 7.95 -12.50
C PRO A 154 13.62 8.54 -13.79
N GLN A 155 12.35 8.25 -14.09
CA GLN A 155 11.70 8.83 -15.25
C GLN A 155 11.00 10.14 -14.85
N SER A 156 11.33 11.22 -15.55
CA SER A 156 10.64 12.49 -15.39
C SER A 156 9.31 12.43 -16.14
N THR A 157 8.21 12.66 -15.43
CA THR A 157 7.00 13.14 -16.10
C THR A 157 7.37 14.50 -16.71
N GLY A 158 7.17 14.70 -18.01
CA GLY A 158 7.59 15.92 -18.68
C GLY A 158 6.96 17.18 -18.07
N ILE A 159 7.46 18.35 -18.45
CA ILE A 159 6.89 19.63 -17.99
C ILE A 159 5.60 19.92 -18.78
N GLN A 160 4.48 20.18 -18.08
CA GLN A 160 3.22 20.54 -18.74
C GLN A 160 2.79 21.94 -18.28
N TRP A 161 3.42 22.95 -18.89
CA TRP A 161 3.22 24.37 -18.57
C TRP A 161 1.75 24.82 -18.66
N THR A 162 0.99 24.28 -19.61
CA THR A 162 -0.44 24.61 -19.78
C THR A 162 -1.31 24.13 -18.62
N ARG A 163 -0.84 23.20 -17.80
CA ARG A 163 -1.53 22.69 -16.60
C ARG A 163 -0.82 23.08 -15.29
N CYS A 164 0.20 23.94 -15.35
CA CYS A 164 1.04 24.31 -14.21
C CYS A 164 1.63 23.11 -13.46
N LEU A 165 1.88 21.99 -14.15
CA LEU A 165 2.49 20.80 -13.56
C LEU A 165 4.01 20.87 -13.73
N LEU A 166 4.72 20.90 -12.61
CA LEU A 166 6.18 20.76 -12.57
C LEU A 166 6.57 19.29 -12.80
N PRO A 167 7.77 19.03 -13.34
CA PRO A 167 8.24 17.66 -13.58
C PRO A 167 8.30 16.90 -12.25
N THR A 168 7.56 15.79 -12.16
CA THR A 168 7.70 14.85 -11.04
C THR A 168 8.57 13.68 -11.49
N HIS A 169 9.54 13.34 -10.65
CA HIS A 169 10.40 12.19 -10.89
C HIS A 169 9.73 10.99 -10.24
N ILE A 170 9.35 10.00 -11.04
CA ILE A 170 8.86 8.72 -10.53
C ILE A 170 10.04 7.77 -10.54
N GLU A 171 10.34 7.23 -9.36
CA GLU A 171 11.46 6.33 -9.18
C GLU A 171 10.95 4.91 -8.98
N GLY A 172 11.42 3.99 -9.81
CA GLY A 172 11.09 2.57 -9.70
C GLY A 172 9.82 2.14 -10.43
N LEU A 173 9.28 0.98 -10.03
CA LEU A 173 8.06 0.42 -10.59
C LEU A 173 6.83 1.18 -10.10
N ILE A 174 5.82 1.33 -10.96
CA ILE A 174 4.52 1.87 -10.55
C ILE A 174 3.53 0.72 -10.47
N LEU A 175 2.87 0.59 -9.32
CA LEU A 175 1.76 -0.34 -9.12
C LEU A 175 0.50 0.47 -8.81
N SER A 176 -0.58 0.27 -9.55
CA SER A 176 -1.89 0.81 -9.22
C SER A 176 -2.94 -0.29 -9.25
N CYS A 177 -3.82 -0.27 -8.25
CA CYS A 177 -5.01 -1.11 -8.20
C CYS A 177 -6.22 -0.19 -8.28
N GLU A 178 -7.09 -0.44 -9.24
CA GLU A 178 -8.37 0.25 -9.32
C GLU A 178 -9.34 -0.50 -8.40
N GLU A 179 -9.90 0.19 -7.40
CA GLU A 179 -11.09 -0.32 -6.71
C GLU A 179 -12.26 -0.09 -7.66
N GLU A 180 -12.94 -1.16 -8.08
CA GLU A 180 -14.30 -0.98 -8.59
C GLU A 180 -15.13 -0.40 -7.42
N GLU A 181 -15.48 0.88 -7.50
CA GLU A 181 -16.53 1.42 -6.65
C GLU A 181 -17.80 0.62 -6.99
N VAL A 182 -18.13 -0.34 -6.13
CA VAL A 182 -19.44 -0.99 -6.17
C VAL A 182 -20.45 0.09 -5.84
N ASP A 183 -21.01 0.70 -6.88
CA ASP A 183 -22.09 1.67 -6.80
C ASP A 183 -23.23 1.00 -6.03
N ALA A 184 -23.40 1.43 -4.78
CA ALA A 184 -24.41 0.87 -3.89
C ALA A 184 -25.77 1.27 -4.46
N ILE A 185 -26.45 0.31 -5.11
CA ILE A 185 -27.83 0.46 -5.57
C ILE A 185 -28.68 0.86 -4.36
N PRO A 186 -29.31 2.05 -4.33
CA PRO A 186 -30.26 2.38 -3.28
C PRO A 186 -31.55 1.60 -3.56
N VAL A 187 -32.01 0.86 -2.55
CA VAL A 187 -33.36 0.26 -2.49
C VAL A 187 -34.34 1.31 -1.99
#